data_AF-A0A4Z2FXR0-F1
#
_entry.id   AF-A0A4Z2FXR0-F1
#
_cell.length_a   1.000
_cell.length_b   1.000
_cell.length_c   1.000
_cell.angle_alpha   90.00
_cell.angle_beta   90.00
_cell.angle_gamma   90.00
#
_symmetry.space_group_name_H-M   'P 1'
#
loop_
_entity.id
_entity.type
_entity.pdbx_description
1 polymer ?
#
loop_
_entity_poly.entity_id
_entity_poly.type
_entity_poly.pdbx_seq_one_letter_code
_entity_poly.pdbx_strand_id
1 'polypeptide(L)'
;MVCDGAGSKNDANCSSCNATGKKSCPTCEARGTQDCTTCKGKKQMLAYIKLTVEWTNNVEDYVVQHTSGMKVDLKEVTGKELFKNNQSLLYPLTGFPNPDISEASERLIRDHQSKYAQNSRILQQPIGLLRC
;
A
#
# COMPACT_ATOMS: atom_id res chain seq x y z
N MET A 1 19.45 -7.44 61.28
CA MET A 1 20.30 -8.62 61.50
C MET A 1 20.86 -9.06 60.14
N VAL A 2 22.18 -9.19 60.01
CA VAL A 2 22.85 -9.70 58.79
C VAL A 2 23.24 -11.15 59.05
N CYS A 3 22.86 -12.06 58.17
CA CYS A 3 23.04 -13.51 58.34
C CYS A 3 23.98 -14.16 57.31
N ASP A 4 24.71 -13.37 56.51
CA ASP A 4 25.76 -13.82 55.58
C ASP A 4 25.40 -15.05 54.72
N GLY A 5 24.13 -15.16 54.31
CA GLY A 5 23.64 -16.29 53.52
C GLY A 5 23.17 -17.52 54.32
N ALA A 6 23.38 -17.58 55.63
CA ALA A 6 23.02 -18.72 56.48
C ALA A 6 21.52 -18.79 56.84
N GLY A 7 20.77 -17.69 56.71
CA GLY A 7 19.35 -17.62 57.07
C GLY A 7 19.09 -17.41 58.57
N SER A 8 20.05 -17.72 59.43
CA SER A 8 19.98 -17.46 60.88
C SER A 8 21.29 -16.87 61.39
N LYS A 9 21.24 -16.25 62.58
CA LYS A 9 22.43 -15.81 63.32
C LYS A 9 22.13 -15.86 64.82
N ASN A 10 23.00 -16.50 65.60
CA ASN A 10 22.84 -16.70 67.05
C ASN A 10 21.47 -17.29 67.43
N ASP A 11 21.11 -18.42 66.81
CA ASP A 11 19.83 -19.14 67.01
C ASP A 11 18.54 -18.35 66.73
N ALA A 12 18.67 -17.13 66.18
CA ALA A 12 17.55 -16.32 65.74
C ALA A 12 17.44 -16.34 64.21
N ASN A 13 16.20 -16.48 63.72
CA ASN A 13 15.88 -16.41 62.31
C ASN A 13 16.12 -15.00 61.77
N CYS A 14 16.78 -14.89 60.63
CA CYS A 14 16.97 -13.62 59.96
C CYS A 14 15.67 -13.15 59.32
N SER A 15 15.09 -12.08 59.85
CA SER A 15 13.89 -11.44 59.27
C SER A 15 14.14 -10.84 57.89
N SER A 16 15.38 -10.43 57.57
CA SER A 16 15.68 -9.79 56.28
C SER A 16 15.66 -10.76 55.09
N CYS A 17 15.82 -12.06 55.31
CA CYS A 17 15.73 -13.10 54.28
C CYS A 17 14.69 -14.17 54.63
N ASN A 18 13.86 -13.94 55.67
CA ASN A 18 12.86 -14.88 56.18
C ASN A 18 13.44 -16.30 56.38
N ALA A 19 14.59 -16.39 57.02
CA ALA A 19 15.31 -17.65 57.25
C ALA A 19 15.81 -18.42 56.00
N THR A 20 15.65 -17.89 54.79
CA THR A 20 16.05 -18.58 53.54
C THR A 20 17.54 -18.42 53.19
N GLY A 21 18.22 -17.46 53.82
CA GLY A 21 19.59 -17.08 53.46
C GLY A 21 19.69 -16.29 52.14
N LYS A 22 18.59 -16.11 51.40
CA LYS A 22 18.56 -15.40 50.12
C LYS A 22 17.56 -14.25 50.16
N LYS A 23 17.85 -13.17 49.46
CA LYS A 23 16.88 -12.09 49.25
C LYS A 23 16.19 -12.29 47.92
N SER A 24 14.87 -12.17 47.90
CA SER A 24 14.13 -12.14 46.63
C SER A 24 14.59 -10.93 45.83
N CYS A 25 15.00 -11.17 44.59
CA CYS A 25 15.26 -10.08 43.66
C CYS A 25 13.95 -9.32 43.44
N PRO A 26 13.86 -8.02 43.73
CA PRO A 26 12.61 -7.26 43.61
C PRO A 26 12.16 -7.12 42.16
N THR A 27 13.08 -7.27 41.21
CA THR A 27 12.81 -7.10 39.78
C THR A 27 12.15 -8.31 39.14
N CYS A 28 12.51 -9.53 39.57
CA CYS A 28 11.94 -10.77 39.03
C CYS A 28 11.16 -11.57 40.09
N GLU A 29 11.00 -11.03 41.29
CA GLU A 29 10.30 -11.66 42.42
C GLU A 29 10.75 -13.10 42.67
N ALA A 30 12.06 -13.33 42.59
CA ALA A 30 12.69 -14.65 42.68
C ALA A 30 12.30 -15.68 41.58
N ARG A 31 11.61 -15.28 40.51
CA ARG A 31 11.30 -16.13 39.34
C ARG A 31 12.50 -16.36 38.40
N GLY A 32 13.51 -15.49 38.46
CA GLY A 32 14.69 -15.56 37.58
C GLY A 32 14.45 -15.09 36.14
N THR A 33 13.21 -14.79 35.77
CA THR A 33 12.81 -14.25 34.47
C THR A 33 11.79 -13.13 34.64
N GLN A 34 11.63 -12.31 33.61
CA GLN A 34 10.60 -11.27 33.56
C GLN A 34 9.69 -11.53 32.37
N ASP A 35 8.40 -11.27 32.55
CA ASP A 35 7.45 -11.35 31.46
C ASP A 35 7.75 -10.26 30.42
N CYS A 36 7.67 -10.64 29.15
CA CYS A 36 7.79 -9.68 28.05
C CYS A 36 6.76 -8.55 28.25
N THR A 37 7.22 -7.30 28.21
CA THR A 37 6.36 -6.12 28.44
C THR A 37 5.24 -6.01 27.41
N THR A 38 5.48 -6.48 26.19
CA THR A 38 4.55 -6.45 25.06
C THR A 38 3.48 -7.54 25.15
N CYS A 39 3.88 -8.81 25.30
CA CYS A 39 2.93 -9.93 25.31
C CYS A 39 2.50 -10.40 26.71
N LYS A 40 3.04 -9.78 27.78
CA LYS A 40 2.78 -10.11 29.19
C LYS A 40 2.90 -11.61 29.49
N GLY A 41 3.95 -12.23 28.95
CA GLY A 41 4.22 -13.67 29.12
C GLY A 41 3.31 -14.60 28.30
N LYS A 42 2.31 -14.09 27.57
CA LYS A 42 1.36 -14.91 26.79
C LYS A 42 1.96 -15.51 25.53
N LYS A 43 3.12 -15.00 25.07
CA LYS A 43 3.81 -15.43 23.84
C LYS A 43 2.94 -15.38 22.58
N GLN A 44 1.89 -14.56 22.62
CA GLN A 44 0.94 -14.32 21.54
C GLN A 44 0.91 -12.83 21.24
N MET A 45 0.97 -12.49 19.96
CA MET A 45 0.95 -11.12 19.46
C MET A 45 -0.08 -11.06 18.34
N LEU A 46 -0.93 -10.03 18.34
CA LEU A 46 -1.78 -9.78 17.18
C LEU A 46 -0.94 -9.11 16.10
N ALA A 47 -0.97 -9.69 14.90
CA ALA A 47 -0.41 -9.10 13.70
C ALA A 47 -1.50 -9.05 12.63
N TYR A 48 -1.45 -8.03 11.77
CA TYR A 48 -2.32 -7.92 10.61
C TYR A 48 -1.56 -7.32 9.44
N ILE A 49 -2.03 -7.59 8.23
CA ILE A 49 -1.55 -6.96 7.01
C ILE A 49 -2.47 -5.77 6.72
N LYS A 50 -1.89 -4.57 6.62
CA LYS A 50 -2.61 -3.38 6.17
C LYS A 50 -2.38 -3.17 4.69
N LEU A 51 -3.43 -3.30 3.88
CA LEU A 51 -3.42 -2.97 2.47
C LEU A 51 -4.06 -1.59 2.26
N THR A 52 -3.38 -0.71 1.52
CA THR A 52 -3.94 0.57 1.05
C THR A 52 -4.10 0.47 -0.47
N VAL A 53 -5.31 0.72 -0.96
CA VAL A 53 -5.65 0.66 -2.40
C VAL A 53 -6.04 2.06 -2.85
N GLU A 54 -5.37 2.55 -3.90
CA GLU A 54 -5.68 3.84 -4.53
C GLU A 54 -6.19 3.59 -5.95
N TRP A 55 -7.24 4.31 -6.33
CA TRP A 55 -7.86 4.24 -7.65
C TRP A 55 -7.64 5.56 -8.38
N THR A 56 -7.04 5.51 -9.56
CA THR A 56 -6.77 6.70 -10.38
C THR A 56 -7.17 6.45 -11.82
N ASN A 57 -7.87 7.41 -12.43
CA ASN A 57 -8.17 7.41 -13.86
C ASN A 57 -7.13 8.26 -14.58
N ASN A 58 -6.27 7.61 -15.38
CA ASN A 58 -5.29 8.30 -16.21
C ASN A 58 -5.92 8.55 -17.58
N VAL A 59 -6.14 9.82 -17.92
CA VAL A 59 -6.78 10.25 -19.16
C VAL A 59 -5.75 10.94 -20.04
N GLU A 60 -5.65 10.49 -21.29
CA GLU A 60 -4.84 11.11 -22.32
C GLU A 60 -5.71 11.44 -23.53
N ASP A 61 -5.58 12.66 -24.05
CA ASP A 61 -6.40 13.21 -25.11
C ASP A 61 -5.53 13.59 -26.33
N TYR A 62 -6.08 13.40 -27.52
CA TYR A 62 -5.42 13.80 -28.77
C TYR A 62 -6.42 14.44 -29.74
N VAL A 63 -6.07 15.60 -30.29
CA VAL A 63 -6.89 16.37 -31.23
C VAL A 63 -6.17 16.47 -32.56
N VAL A 64 -6.81 16.01 -33.63
CA VAL A 64 -6.38 16.28 -35.01
C VAL A 64 -7.04 17.58 -35.48
N GLN A 65 -6.26 18.64 -35.65
CA GLN A 65 -6.77 19.94 -36.08
C GLN A 65 -6.75 20.03 -37.62
N HIS A 66 -7.92 20.23 -38.24
CA HIS A 66 -8.03 20.24 -39.70
C HIS A 66 -7.85 21.62 -40.35
N THR A 67 -8.22 22.74 -39.71
CA THR A 67 -8.17 24.04 -40.45
C THR A 67 -8.26 25.34 -39.64
N SER A 68 -8.72 25.36 -38.40
CA SER A 68 -9.17 26.64 -37.78
C SER A 68 -8.23 27.29 -36.76
N GLY A 69 -7.08 26.68 -36.42
CA GLY A 69 -6.15 27.23 -35.41
C GLY A 69 -6.73 27.38 -33.98
N MET A 70 -8.00 27.00 -33.78
CA MET A 70 -8.71 27.10 -32.52
C MET A 70 -8.29 25.97 -31.58
N LYS A 71 -7.80 26.30 -30.39
CA LYS A 71 -7.52 25.33 -29.33
C LYS A 71 -8.86 24.78 -28.84
N VAL A 72 -9.16 23.54 -29.20
CA VAL A 72 -10.36 22.84 -28.73
C VAL A 72 -10.02 22.15 -27.40
N ASP A 73 -10.77 22.46 -26.34
CA ASP A 73 -10.74 21.66 -25.11
C ASP A 73 -11.74 20.51 -25.27
N LEU A 74 -11.22 19.27 -25.25
CA LEU A 74 -12.02 18.06 -25.40
C LEU A 74 -13.01 17.84 -24.25
N LYS A 75 -12.85 18.53 -23.12
CA LYS A 75 -13.74 18.42 -21.95
C LYS A 75 -15.11 19.08 -22.14
N GLU A 76 -15.22 20.05 -23.05
CA GLU A 76 -16.42 20.88 -23.22
C GLU A 76 -17.13 20.68 -24.57
N VAL A 77 -16.61 19.81 -25.45
CA VAL A 77 -17.17 19.61 -26.78
C VAL A 77 -18.31 18.60 -26.81
N THR A 78 -19.45 19.04 -27.36
CA THR A 78 -20.60 18.20 -27.76
C THR A 78 -20.41 17.57 -29.15
N GLY A 79 -19.20 17.04 -29.40
CA GLY A 79 -18.88 16.37 -30.65
C GLY A 79 -19.71 15.10 -30.87
N LYS A 80 -19.82 14.65 -32.13
CA LYS A 80 -20.45 13.37 -32.47
C LYS A 80 -19.51 12.22 -32.09
N GLU A 81 -19.98 11.31 -31.22
CA GLU A 81 -19.27 10.07 -30.93
C GLU A 81 -19.24 9.18 -32.18
N LEU A 82 -18.03 8.91 -32.68
CA LEU A 82 -17.81 8.03 -33.82
C LEU A 82 -17.46 6.61 -33.38
N PHE A 83 -16.80 6.48 -32.22
CA PHE A 83 -16.37 5.20 -31.68
C PHE A 83 -16.23 5.27 -30.17
N LYS A 84 -16.60 4.19 -29.49
CA LYS A 84 -16.37 3.98 -28.07
C LYS A 84 -16.11 2.52 -27.81
N ASN A 85 -15.00 2.22 -27.15
CA ASN A 85 -14.67 0.88 -26.69
C ASN A 85 -14.13 0.92 -25.27
N ASN A 86 -14.32 -0.17 -24.55
CA ASN A 86 -13.94 -0.27 -23.16
C ASN A 86 -13.54 -1.72 -22.82
N GLN A 87 -12.24 -1.96 -22.70
CA GLN A 87 -11.67 -3.31 -22.50
C GLN A 87 -10.48 -3.25 -21.54
N SER A 88 -10.08 -4.39 -20.96
CA SER A 88 -8.88 -4.48 -20.12
C SER A 88 -7.58 -4.26 -20.91
N LEU A 89 -7.62 -4.60 -22.20
CA LEU A 89 -6.56 -4.35 -23.17
C LEU A 89 -7.23 -3.84 -24.45
N LEU A 90 -6.85 -2.65 -24.89
CA LEU A 90 -7.35 -2.08 -26.14
C LEU A 90 -6.43 -2.38 -27.31
N TYR A 91 -7.04 -2.53 -28.49
CA TYR A 91 -6.32 -2.50 -29.76
C TYR A 91 -6.42 -1.10 -30.39
N PRO A 92 -5.39 -0.64 -31.11
CA PRO A 92 -5.45 0.58 -31.89
C PRO A 92 -6.60 0.54 -32.90
N LEU A 93 -7.05 1.71 -33.34
CA LEU A 93 -8.09 1.88 -34.36
C LEU A 93 -7.52 1.59 -35.77
N THR A 94 -6.95 0.40 -35.96
CA THR A 94 -6.34 -0.04 -37.22
C THR A 94 -7.37 -0.03 -38.34
N GLY A 95 -7.07 0.68 -39.44
CA GLY A 95 -7.96 0.78 -40.59
C GLY A 95 -8.97 1.94 -40.52
N PHE A 96 -8.83 2.87 -39.57
CA PHE A 96 -9.64 4.09 -39.56
C PHE A 96 -9.31 4.95 -40.80
N PRO A 97 -10.30 5.57 -41.48
CA PRO A 97 -10.07 6.30 -42.73
C PRO A 97 -9.05 7.44 -42.64
N ASN A 98 -8.92 8.04 -41.46
CA ASN A 98 -7.89 9.04 -41.19
C ASN A 98 -6.64 8.35 -40.58
N PRO A 99 -5.48 8.38 -41.26
CA PRO A 99 -4.25 7.77 -40.76
C PRO A 99 -3.73 8.43 -39.48
N ASP A 100 -3.94 9.75 -39.28
CA ASP A 100 -3.50 10.46 -38.07
C ASP A 100 -4.20 9.93 -36.82
N ILE A 101 -5.47 9.53 -36.96
CA ILE A 101 -6.26 8.94 -35.86
C ILE A 101 -5.77 7.52 -35.57
N SER A 102 -5.46 6.75 -36.62
CA SER A 102 -4.91 5.39 -36.46
C SER A 102 -3.57 5.43 -35.73
N GLU A 103 -2.63 6.28 -36.17
CA GLU A 103 -1.31 6.45 -35.56
C GLU A 103 -1.42 6.96 -34.11
N ALA A 104 -2.29 7.96 -33.88
CA ALA A 104 -2.48 8.48 -32.54
C ALA A 104 -3.06 7.44 -31.58
N SER A 105 -4.02 6.63 -32.03
CA SER A 105 -4.57 5.55 -31.21
C SER A 105 -3.51 4.52 -30.83
N GLU A 106 -2.61 4.17 -31.76
CA GLU A 106 -1.51 3.24 -31.49
C GLU A 106 -0.52 3.83 -30.49
N ARG A 107 -0.13 5.09 -30.68
CA ARG A 107 0.78 5.79 -29.77
C ARG A 107 0.19 5.90 -28.36
N LEU A 108 -1.07 6.34 -28.22
CA LEU A 108 -1.71 6.51 -26.91
C LEU A 108 -1.82 5.17 -26.14
N ILE A 109 -2.20 4.09 -26.84
CA ILE A 109 -2.29 2.77 -26.20
C ILE A 109 -0.92 2.30 -25.72
N ARG A 110 0.11 2.42 -26.58
CA ARG A 110 1.49 2.04 -26.24
C ARG A 110 2.06 2.88 -25.10
N ASP A 111 1.87 4.18 -25.15
CA ASP A 111 2.39 5.11 -24.15
C ASP A 111 1.72 4.85 -22.79
N HIS A 112 0.39 4.69 -22.76
CA HIS A 112 -0.35 4.34 -21.55
C HIS A 112 0.13 3.01 -20.95
N GLN A 113 0.32 1.97 -21.78
CA GLN A 113 0.85 0.70 -21.30
C GLN A 113 2.26 0.86 -20.71
N SER A 114 3.16 1.56 -21.41
CA SER A 114 4.53 1.77 -20.94
C SER A 114 4.60 2.54 -19.62
N LYS A 115 3.75 3.55 -19.43
CA LYS A 115 3.72 4.40 -18.24
C LYS A 115 3.11 3.70 -17.02
N TYR A 116 2.00 2.98 -17.21
CA TYR A 116 1.18 2.53 -16.08
C TYR A 116 1.27 1.03 -15.78
N ALA A 117 1.52 0.18 -16.78
CA ALA A 117 1.50 -1.28 -16.56
C ALA A 117 2.69 -1.78 -15.72
N GLN A 118 3.77 -0.99 -15.59
CA GLN A 118 4.95 -1.37 -14.81
C GLN A 118 4.73 -1.20 -13.29
N ASN A 119 3.97 -0.20 -12.88
CA ASN A 119 3.83 0.19 -11.47
C ASN A 119 2.41 -0.02 -10.91
N SER A 120 1.42 -0.21 -11.78
CA SER A 120 0.01 -0.31 -11.41
C SER A 120 -0.70 -1.38 -12.23
N ARG A 121 -1.71 -2.01 -11.62
CA ARG A 121 -2.61 -2.89 -12.36
C ARG A 121 -3.61 -2.04 -13.15
N ILE A 122 -3.60 -2.18 -14.47
CA ILE A 122 -4.63 -1.62 -15.33
C ILE A 122 -5.88 -2.51 -15.22
N LEU A 123 -6.96 -1.97 -14.67
CA LEU A 123 -8.23 -2.70 -14.63
C LEU A 123 -9.00 -2.60 -15.94
N GLN A 124 -8.93 -1.42 -16.56
CA GLN A 124 -9.79 -1.05 -17.66
C GLN A 124 -9.16 0.09 -18.45
N GLN A 125 -9.29 0.03 -19.77
CA GLN A 125 -8.87 1.06 -20.71
C GLN A 125 -10.07 1.43 -21.60
N PRO A 126 -10.68 2.61 -21.39
CA PRO A 126 -11.65 3.18 -22.31
C PRO A 126 -10.95 3.97 -23.42
N ILE A 127 -11.44 3.87 -24.65
CA ILE A 127 -11.07 4.73 -25.77
C ILE A 127 -12.35 5.28 -26.41
N GLY A 128 -12.33 6.58 -26.70
CA GLY A 128 -13.40 7.27 -27.40
C GLY A 128 -12.83 8.08 -28.55
N LEU A 129 -13.57 8.14 -29.65
CA LEU A 129 -13.30 9.05 -30.75
C LEU A 129 -14.51 9.97 -30.94
N LEU A 130 -14.28 11.26 -30.74
CA LEU A 130 -15.26 12.30 -30.99
C LEU A 130 -14.86 13.06 -32.26
N ARG A 131 -15.86 13.42 -33.06
CA ARG A 131 -15.72 14.40 -34.12
C ARG A 131 -16.40 15.69 -33.69
N CYS A 132 -15.60 16.73 -33.48
CA CYS A 132 -16.08 18.09 -33.24
C CYS A 132 -16.50 18.75 -34.56
#